data_AF-A0A7C2MF73-F1
#
_entry.id   AF-A0A7C2MF73-F1
#
_cell.length_a   1.000
_cell.length_b   1.000
_cell.length_c   1.000
_cell.angle_alpha   90.00
_cell.angle_beta   90.00
_cell.angle_gamma   90.00
#
_symmetry.space_group_name_H-M   'P 1'
#
loop_
_entity.id
_entity.type
_entity.pdbx_description
1 polymer ?
#
loop_
_entity_poly.entity_id
_entity_poly.type
_entity_poly.pdbx_seq_one_letter_code
_entity_poly.pdbx_strand_id
1 'polypeptide(L)'
;MVLAVKIHGEAVAYPVRQMGYHHIMQDVVGGVPIAATCRTLCHTGLVWEATVEGRTLHFHLAGINNQNFIMRDEETGSWWQQVTGEAIFGPLKGRRLKLVLRN
;
A
#
# COMPACT_ATOMS: atom_id res chain seq x y z
N MET A 1 -12.99 -12.32 -7.01
CA MET A 1 -12.90 -11.31 -5.93
C MET A 1 -11.99 -10.18 -6.36
N VAL A 2 -12.39 -8.94 -6.10
CA VAL A 2 -11.62 -7.74 -6.41
C VAL A 2 -11.47 -6.87 -5.16
N LEU A 3 -10.40 -6.09 -5.09
CA LEU A 3 -10.28 -4.95 -4.19
C LEU A 3 -10.74 -3.71 -4.97
N ALA A 4 -11.90 -3.17 -4.63
CA ALA A 4 -12.39 -1.94 -5.22
C ALA A 4 -11.98 -0.74 -4.37
N VAL A 5 -11.66 0.36 -5.04
CA VAL A 5 -11.40 1.67 -4.44
C VAL A 5 -12.16 2.73 -5.22
N LYS A 6 -12.72 3.72 -4.52
CA LYS A 6 -13.33 4.90 -5.13
C LYS A 6 -12.78 6.16 -4.48
N ILE A 7 -12.14 7.03 -5.26
CA ILE A 7 -11.52 8.28 -4.80
C ILE A 7 -11.97 9.40 -5.73
N HIS A 8 -12.48 10.50 -5.15
CA HIS A 8 -12.95 11.68 -5.89
C HIS A 8 -13.89 11.37 -7.08
N GLY A 9 -14.72 10.34 -6.96
CA GLY A 9 -15.68 9.94 -7.99
C GLY A 9 -15.16 8.90 -8.99
N GLU A 10 -13.84 8.71 -9.10
CA GLU A 10 -13.21 7.67 -9.91
C GLU A 10 -13.17 6.35 -9.15
N ALA A 11 -13.54 5.24 -9.80
CA ALA A 11 -13.59 3.93 -9.20
C ALA A 11 -12.77 2.92 -10.01
N VAL A 12 -11.89 2.19 -9.32
CA VAL A 12 -11.02 1.16 -9.91
C VAL A 12 -11.13 -0.12 -9.09
N ALA A 13 -11.00 -1.27 -9.75
CA ALA A 13 -11.04 -2.57 -9.11
C ALA A 13 -9.80 -3.40 -9.48
N TYR A 14 -9.07 -3.86 -8.46
CA TYR A 14 -7.88 -4.69 -8.62
C TYR A 14 -8.24 -6.17 -8.42
N PRO A 15 -8.00 -7.04 -9.42
CA PRO A 15 -8.22 -8.47 -9.25
C PRO A 15 -7.30 -9.04 -8.18
N VAL A 16 -7.88 -9.66 -7.14
CA VAL A 16 -7.09 -10.23 -6.02
C VAL A 16 -6.10 -11.29 -6.53
N ARG A 17 -6.44 -11.99 -7.62
CA ARG A 17 -5.52 -12.96 -8.25
C ARG A 17 -4.24 -12.28 -8.74
N GLN A 18 -4.34 -11.13 -9.40
CA GLN A 18 -3.16 -10.37 -9.88
C GLN A 18 -2.38 -9.77 -8.70
N MET A 19 -3.09 -9.22 -7.72
CA MET A 19 -2.47 -8.75 -6.48
C MET A 19 -1.80 -9.89 -5.70
N GLY A 20 -2.25 -11.13 -5.85
CA GLY A 20 -1.63 -12.28 -5.21
C GLY A 20 -0.27 -12.66 -5.81
N TYR A 21 -0.01 -12.31 -7.07
CA TYR A 21 1.29 -12.50 -7.71
C TYR A 21 2.26 -11.36 -7.42
N HIS A 22 1.77 -10.13 -7.38
CA HIS A 22 2.60 -8.93 -7.26
C HIS A 22 2.65 -8.34 -5.84
N HIS A 23 1.74 -8.75 -4.95
CA HIS A 23 1.55 -8.33 -3.55
C HIS A 23 1.24 -6.85 -3.31
N ILE A 24 1.77 -5.96 -4.15
CA ILE A 24 1.60 -4.51 -4.12
C ILE A 24 1.26 -4.06 -5.55
N MET A 25 0.18 -3.31 -5.70
CA MET A 25 -0.17 -2.58 -6.91
C MET A 25 -0.07 -1.09 -6.62
N GLN A 26 0.51 -0.34 -7.52
CA GLN A 26 0.65 1.11 -7.41
C GLN A 26 -0.15 1.77 -8.53
N ASP A 27 -0.90 2.82 -8.20
CA ASP A 27 -1.83 3.46 -9.13
C ASP A 27 -2.08 4.93 -8.73
N VAL A 28 -2.74 5.69 -9.60
CA VAL A 28 -3.25 7.03 -9.31
C VAL A 28 -4.76 7.02 -9.59
N VAL A 29 -5.57 7.14 -8.54
CA VAL A 29 -7.04 7.10 -8.66
C VAL A 29 -7.62 8.41 -8.14
N GLY A 30 -8.42 9.09 -8.95
CA GLY A 30 -8.98 10.39 -8.59
C GLY A 30 -7.91 11.45 -8.31
N GLY A 31 -6.74 11.32 -8.95
CA GLY A 31 -5.56 12.17 -8.73
C GLY A 31 -4.76 11.84 -7.47
N VAL A 32 -5.11 10.79 -6.72
CA VAL A 32 -4.42 10.39 -5.49
C VAL A 32 -3.51 9.19 -5.78
N PRO A 33 -2.18 9.31 -5.61
CA PRO A 33 -1.28 8.18 -5.66
C PRO A 33 -1.59 7.18 -4.54
N ILE A 34 -1.72 5.90 -4.89
CA ILE A 34 -2.06 4.84 -3.96
C ILE A 34 -1.15 3.63 -4.07
N ALA A 35 -1.02 2.91 -2.95
CA ALA A 35 -0.45 1.57 -2.88
C ALA A 35 -1.53 0.60 -2.38
N ALA A 36 -2.08 -0.20 -3.30
CA ALA A 36 -3.00 -1.27 -3.00
C ALA A 36 -2.24 -2.55 -2.66
N THR A 37 -2.48 -3.09 -1.46
CA THR A 37 -1.78 -4.25 -0.93
C THR A 37 -2.79 -5.35 -0.64
N CYS A 38 -2.44 -6.61 -0.89
CA CYS A 38 -3.30 -7.73 -0.55
C CYS A 38 -2.49 -8.87 0.06
N ARG A 39 -2.87 -9.31 1.26
CA ARG A 39 -2.38 -10.57 1.81
C ARG A 39 -3.28 -11.69 1.35
N THR A 40 -2.72 -12.61 0.56
CA THR A 40 -3.45 -13.74 -0.04
C THR A 40 -4.01 -14.73 1.00
N LEU A 41 -3.38 -14.85 2.17
CA LEU A 41 -3.78 -15.77 3.24
C LEU A 41 -5.11 -15.41 3.93
N CYS A 42 -5.41 -14.12 4.09
CA CYS A 42 -6.59 -13.65 4.82
C CYS A 42 -7.55 -12.86 3.93
N HIS A 43 -7.21 -12.71 2.64
CA HIS A 43 -7.94 -11.90 1.66
C HIS A 43 -8.19 -10.44 2.08
N THR A 44 -7.37 -9.93 3.01
CA THR A 44 -7.43 -8.54 3.47
C THR A 44 -6.68 -7.66 2.47
N GLY A 45 -7.44 -6.83 1.74
CA GLY A 45 -6.90 -5.79 0.87
C GLY A 45 -6.89 -4.45 1.60
N LEU A 46 -5.73 -3.79 1.68
CA LEU A 46 -5.56 -2.45 2.24
C LEU A 46 -5.07 -1.52 1.13
N VAL A 47 -5.65 -0.33 1.02
CA VAL A 47 -5.22 0.70 0.08
C VAL A 47 -4.69 1.87 0.89
N TRP A 48 -3.45 2.25 0.60
CA TRP A 48 -2.77 3.35 1.27
C TRP A 48 -2.64 4.53 0.31
N GLU A 49 -2.84 5.75 0.80
CA GLU A 49 -2.37 6.94 0.09
C GLU A 49 -0.84 6.93 0.13
N ALA A 50 -0.22 6.91 -1.04
CA ALA A 50 1.23 6.75 -1.20
C ALA A 50 1.99 8.09 -1.09
N THR A 51 1.33 9.15 -0.60
CA THR A 51 1.96 10.46 -0.41
C THR A 51 2.31 10.68 1.06
N VAL A 52 3.58 10.94 1.33
CA VAL A 52 4.08 11.29 2.67
C VAL A 52 4.88 12.58 2.54
N GLU A 53 4.48 13.61 3.29
CA GLU A 53 5.17 14.92 3.29
C GLU A 53 5.29 15.58 1.91
N GLY A 54 4.26 15.44 1.08
CA GLY A 54 4.26 15.98 -0.28
C GLY A 54 5.10 15.18 -1.28
N ARG A 55 5.66 14.04 -0.88
CA ARG A 55 6.38 13.11 -1.76
C ARG A 55 5.55 11.86 -2.02
N THR A 56 5.35 11.52 -3.28
CA THR A 56 4.83 10.21 -3.69
C THR A 56 5.91 9.15 -3.48
N LEU A 57 5.55 8.05 -2.82
CA LEU A 57 6.42 6.93 -2.53
C LEU A 57 6.06 5.71 -3.39
N HIS A 58 7.07 5.03 -3.92
CA HIS A 58 6.90 3.79 -4.69
C HIS A 58 7.39 2.59 -3.89
N PHE A 59 6.52 1.59 -3.72
CA PHE A 59 6.74 0.48 -2.79
C PHE A 59 7.02 -0.84 -3.48
N HIS A 60 7.99 -1.57 -2.95
CA HIS A 60 8.26 -2.95 -3.32
C HIS A 60 8.19 -3.88 -2.12
N LEU A 61 7.83 -5.14 -2.36
CA LEU A 61 7.88 -6.16 -1.32
C LEU A 61 9.34 -6.41 -0.93
N ALA A 62 9.67 -6.16 0.34
CA ALA A 62 11.04 -6.27 0.84
C ALA A 62 11.25 -7.48 1.77
N GLY A 63 10.17 -8.01 2.35
CA GLY A 63 10.26 -9.20 3.21
C GLY A 63 9.01 -9.44 4.04
N ILE A 64 9.19 -10.24 5.10
CA ILE A 64 8.13 -10.61 6.04
C ILE A 64 8.64 -10.35 7.46
N ASN A 65 7.81 -9.70 8.28
CA ASN A 65 8.01 -9.54 9.72
C ASN A 65 6.70 -9.88 10.44
N ASN A 66 6.75 -10.71 11.49
CA ASN A 66 5.57 -11.18 12.23
C ASN A 66 4.45 -11.68 11.31
N GLN A 67 4.82 -12.49 10.31
CA GLN A 67 3.93 -13.03 9.27
C GLN A 67 3.27 -11.95 8.38
N ASN A 68 3.63 -10.66 8.51
CA ASN A 68 3.13 -9.54 7.71
C ASN A 68 4.17 -9.00 6.75
N PHE A 69 3.73 -8.58 5.57
CA PHE A 69 4.63 -8.05 4.56
C PHE A 69 5.28 -6.76 5.05
N ILE A 70 6.57 -6.63 4.73
CA ILE A 70 7.28 -5.36 4.82
C ILE A 70 7.44 -4.82 3.41
N MET A 71 7.07 -3.56 3.26
CA MET A 71 7.24 -2.81 2.02
C MET A 71 8.44 -1.90 2.17
N ARG A 72 9.24 -1.71 1.13
CA ARG A 72 10.30 -0.70 1.12
C ARG A 72 9.99 0.34 0.07
N ASP A 73 10.09 1.62 0.41
CA ASP A 73 9.96 2.69 -0.57
C ASP A 73 11.28 2.96 -1.29
N GLU A 74 11.22 3.35 -2.57
CA GLU A 74 12.40 3.64 -3.38
C GLU A 74 13.03 4.99 -3.04
N GLU A 75 12.21 5.99 -2.70
CA GLU A 75 12.62 7.40 -2.59
C GLU A 75 13.47 7.69 -1.36
N THR A 76 13.28 6.94 -0.28
CA THR A 76 13.99 7.10 0.98
C THR A 76 14.64 5.80 1.45
N GLY A 77 14.20 4.65 0.92
CA GLY A 77 14.66 3.35 1.37
C GLY A 77 14.10 2.96 2.73
N SER A 78 13.03 3.62 3.23
CA SER A 78 12.39 3.29 4.50
C SER A 78 11.57 2.00 4.38
N TRP A 79 11.37 1.33 5.51
CA TRP A 79 10.71 0.03 5.58
C TRP A 79 9.41 0.17 6.35
N TRP A 80 8.33 -0.34 5.78
CA TRP A 80 6.96 -0.08 6.17
C TRP A 80 6.22 -1.37 6.48
N GLN A 81 5.62 -1.45 7.66
CA GLN A 81 4.79 -2.59 8.06
C GLN A 81 3.43 -2.51 7.36
N GLN A 82 3.17 -3.44 6.43
CA GLN A 82 2.00 -3.38 5.54
C GLN A 82 0.66 -3.26 6.26
N VAL A 83 0.46 -3.95 7.39
CA VAL A 83 -0.83 -3.93 8.11
C VAL A 83 -1.11 -2.61 8.81
N THR A 84 -0.07 -1.91 9.27
CA THR A 84 -0.24 -0.65 10.02
C THR A 84 -0.02 0.58 9.15
N GLY A 85 0.65 0.42 8.01
CA GLY A 85 1.16 1.53 7.21
C GLY A 85 2.29 2.31 7.89
N GLU A 86 2.89 1.82 8.97
CA GLU A 86 3.96 2.52 9.70
C GLU A 86 5.35 2.20 9.16
N ALA A 87 6.17 3.22 8.98
CA ALA A 87 7.60 3.09 8.74
C ALA A 87 8.30 2.64 10.03
N ILE A 88 8.74 1.38 10.07
CA ILE A 88 9.37 0.76 11.24
C ILE A 88 10.90 0.95 11.24
N PHE A 89 11.50 1.26 10.09
CA PHE A 89 12.93 1.48 9.93
C PHE A 89 13.23 2.45 8.78
N GLY A 90 14.40 3.10 8.83
CA GLY A 90 14.88 4.03 7.80
C GLY A 90 14.52 5.49 8.06
N PRO A 91 14.78 6.39 7.08
CA PRO A 91 14.64 7.84 7.24
C PRO A 91 13.25 8.32 7.69
N LEU A 92 12.18 7.63 7.29
CA LEU A 92 10.80 7.99 7.63
C LEU A 92 10.25 7.27 8.87
N LYS A 93 11.11 6.65 9.69
CA LYS A 93 10.69 5.88 10.87
C LYS A 93 9.68 6.64 11.75
N GLY A 94 8.61 5.95 12.15
CA GLY A 94 7.51 6.48 12.97
C GLY A 94 6.40 7.18 12.16
N ARG A 95 6.60 7.41 10.86
CA ARG A 95 5.56 7.95 9.98
C ARG A 95 4.59 6.87 9.55
N ARG A 96 3.37 7.28 9.22
CA ARG A 96 2.27 6.40 8.84
C ARG A 96 1.66 6.82 7.52
N LEU A 97 1.40 5.84 6.68
CA LEU A 97 0.55 5.98 5.51
C LEU A 97 -0.89 6.19 5.94
N LYS A 98 -1.62 6.98 5.16
CA LYS A 98 -3.05 7.20 5.39
C LYS A 98 -3.83 6.09 4.71
N LEU A 99 -4.66 5.39 5.48
CA LEU A 99 -5.54 4.36 4.93
C LEU A 99 -6.64 5.02 4.10
N VAL A 100 -6.81 4.57 2.86
CA VAL A 100 -7.98 4.89 2.04
C VAL A 100 -9.12 3.97 2.51
N LEU A 101 -10.07 4.53 3.25
CA LEU A 101 -11.23 3.77 3.71
C LEU A 101 -12.06 3.28 2.52
N ARG A 102 -12.48 2.01 2.56
CA ARG A 102 -13.52 1.50 1.69
C ARG A 102 -14.85 2.13 2.14
N ASN A 103 -15.46 2.96 1.29
CA ASN A 103 -16.88 3.28 1.42
C ASN A 103 -17.73 2.08 1.00
#